data_AF-G2NKD0-F1
#
_entry.id   AF-G2NKD0-F1
#
_cell.length_a   1.000
_cell.length_b   1.000
_cell.length_c   1.000
_cell.angle_alpha   90.00
_cell.angle_beta   90.00
_cell.angle_gamma   90.00
#
_symmetry.space_group_name_H-M   'P 1'
#
loop_
_entity.id
_entity.type
_entity.pdbx_description
1 polymer ?
#
loop_
_entity_poly.entity_id
_entity_poly.type
_entity_poly.pdbx_seq_one_letter_code
_entity_poly.pdbx_strand_id
1 'polypeptide(L)'
;MAATRRPIALAAAVATAAALGATFALPALAADSKEAAPASTMELTDGTLDWGFKESFRRYIGGAGTITVKDGATQAAGNGVFTFGNGKGTYDTTTHGTATAFDGSVNFNAHGGVLDITLFDVKVSTTGTGGAITADVKTPEGTKDDVAVADLDLSTVRPGQGDGGAMVFKDIPVSLTKAGSEVFNGMYAEGAELDPATLSVKAVTPAPTEEPTPTGKPTEEPTGEPTEKPTEEPTQKPTEEPTATPSGEPTTPTTPAPSTTATAPAAEQGAVVDGTLDWGVKESFRTYVTGPIANGKVETAQGATASGDGYRFPDATGAFDADKQTLDAEFAGSVRFLGHKEGDAYTLDLSLTKLRIQVEGTTGTLVADVSSKDRETKKVSTYPALAVADLKLPSGELAAKGGVVTLKAVPATLTADGTKAFGGMYTKGTQLDALTVAVALDEDAELPGATGGSGSTGGSGSTTGGTGTTGGTVGGGSVGGSVGGAGSLASTGSDLPTGALIAASGVVVAAGAGVVIAARRRRADAV
;
A
#
# COMPACT_ATOMS: atom_id res chain seq x y z
N MET A 1 -13.61 2.61 73.42
CA MET A 1 -14.52 2.48 72.26
C MET A 1 -13.80 1.56 71.27
N ALA A 2 -14.27 0.31 71.10
CA ALA A 2 -15.11 -0.12 69.98
C ALA A 2 -14.38 0.10 68.62
N ALA A 3 -13.85 -0.88 67.89
CA ALA A 3 -14.00 -2.35 67.87
C ALA A 3 -15.34 -2.90 67.30
N THR A 4 -15.48 -2.90 65.97
CA THR A 4 -16.44 -3.71 65.17
C THR A 4 -15.87 -3.86 63.75
N ARG A 5 -15.27 -5.01 63.38
CA ARG A 5 -15.86 -6.27 62.85
C ARG A 5 -16.19 -6.25 61.34
N ARG A 6 -15.42 -7.05 60.58
CA ARG A 6 -15.84 -7.66 59.30
C ARG A 6 -16.89 -8.75 59.53
N PRO A 7 -17.71 -9.05 58.52
CA PRO A 7 -17.86 -10.39 57.94
C PRO A 7 -17.47 -10.31 56.44
N ILE A 8 -16.66 -11.17 55.81
CA ILE A 8 -16.77 -12.64 55.64
C ILE A 8 -18.18 -13.09 55.26
N ALA A 9 -18.41 -13.23 53.95
CA ALA A 9 -19.36 -14.18 53.38
C ALA A 9 -18.65 -14.89 52.22
N LEU A 10 -18.67 -16.22 52.23
CA LEU A 10 -17.95 -17.10 51.31
C LEU A 10 -18.88 -18.29 51.03
N ALA A 11 -19.36 -18.42 49.80
CA ALA A 11 -20.16 -19.53 49.21
C ALA A 11 -20.94 -18.98 48.00
N ALA A 12 -21.33 -19.74 46.99
CA ALA A 12 -20.84 -21.03 46.46
C ALA A 12 -21.41 -21.17 45.03
N ALA A 13 -20.89 -22.10 44.23
CA ALA A 13 -21.28 -22.26 42.83
C ALA A 13 -22.72 -22.76 42.63
N VAL A 14 -23.36 -22.32 41.53
CA VAL A 14 -24.26 -23.16 40.72
C VAL A 14 -24.01 -22.83 39.25
N ALA A 15 -23.48 -23.79 38.50
CA ALA A 15 -23.50 -23.75 37.04
C ALA A 15 -24.90 -24.19 36.57
N THR A 16 -25.60 -23.36 35.81
CA THR A 16 -26.90 -23.70 35.24
C THR A 16 -26.77 -23.84 33.73
N ALA A 17 -26.45 -25.04 33.27
CA ALA A 17 -26.55 -25.39 31.85
C ALA A 17 -28.03 -25.42 31.44
N ALA A 18 -28.44 -24.50 30.57
CA ALA A 18 -29.79 -24.48 30.01
C ALA A 18 -29.91 -25.52 28.89
N ALA A 19 -30.22 -26.76 29.26
CA ALA A 19 -30.63 -27.78 28.31
C ALA A 19 -32.04 -27.46 27.77
N LEU A 20 -32.14 -27.13 26.48
CA LEU A 20 -33.40 -27.12 25.73
C LEU A 20 -33.34 -28.15 24.62
N GLY A 21 -33.59 -29.40 24.99
CA GLY A 21 -33.97 -30.44 24.03
C GLY A 21 -35.43 -30.24 23.62
N ALA A 22 -35.66 -29.88 22.36
CA ALA A 22 -36.96 -30.02 21.72
C ALA A 22 -36.92 -31.23 20.79
N THR A 23 -37.74 -32.23 21.09
CA THR A 23 -37.75 -33.52 20.41
C THR A 23 -38.40 -33.44 19.03
N PHE A 24 -37.71 -33.91 18.00
CA PHE A 24 -38.34 -34.60 16.88
C PHE A 24 -37.77 -36.01 16.80
N ALA A 25 -38.59 -36.99 17.17
CA ALA A 25 -38.25 -38.40 17.03
C ALA A 25 -38.47 -38.82 15.56
N LEU A 26 -37.40 -39.24 14.91
CA LEU A 26 -37.43 -40.01 13.67
C LEU A 26 -36.69 -41.35 13.90
N PRO A 27 -37.01 -42.42 13.15
CA PRO A 27 -36.64 -43.77 13.54
C PRO A 27 -35.12 -44.00 13.57
N ALA A 28 -34.66 -44.68 14.62
CA ALA A 28 -33.26 -45.09 14.75
C ALA A 28 -32.90 -46.12 13.68
N LEU A 29 -32.05 -45.73 12.73
CA LEU A 29 -31.15 -46.63 12.03
C LEU A 29 -29.83 -46.58 12.77
N ALA A 30 -29.49 -47.67 13.46
CA ALA A 30 -28.21 -47.81 14.14
C ALA A 30 -27.10 -48.00 13.11
N ALA A 31 -26.45 -46.90 12.73
CA ALA A 31 -25.07 -46.92 12.28
C ALA A 31 -24.18 -46.69 13.50
N ASP A 32 -23.12 -47.47 13.66
CA ASP A 32 -22.12 -47.27 14.71
C ASP A 32 -21.56 -45.85 14.66
N SER A 33 -22.01 -45.01 15.59
CA SER A 33 -21.37 -43.74 15.89
C SER A 33 -20.02 -44.01 16.52
N LYS A 34 -19.02 -44.29 15.69
CA LYS A 34 -17.62 -44.33 16.09
C LYS A 34 -17.31 -43.00 16.78
N GLU A 35 -17.14 -43.07 18.10
CA GLU A 35 -16.75 -41.94 18.93
C GLU A 35 -15.54 -41.26 18.27
N ALA A 36 -15.65 -39.96 18.00
CA ALA A 36 -14.61 -39.22 17.31
C ALA A 36 -13.34 -39.32 18.16
N ALA A 37 -12.30 -39.95 17.60
CA ALA A 37 -11.03 -40.09 18.31
C ALA A 37 -10.54 -38.70 18.75
N PRO A 38 -10.01 -38.55 19.97
CA PRO A 38 -9.53 -37.25 20.44
C PRO A 38 -8.51 -36.71 19.44
N ALA A 39 -8.65 -35.42 19.10
CA ALA A 39 -7.72 -34.75 18.21
C ALA A 39 -6.29 -34.97 18.74
N SER A 40 -5.41 -35.48 17.89
CA SER A 40 -4.08 -35.91 18.28
C SER A 40 -3.15 -34.69 18.37
N THR A 41 -3.38 -33.87 19.39
CA THR A 41 -2.60 -32.66 19.65
C THR A 41 -1.34 -32.99 20.43
N MET A 42 -0.18 -32.59 19.91
CA MET A 42 1.10 -32.59 20.63
C MET A 42 1.31 -31.23 21.30
N GLU A 43 1.90 -31.22 22.50
CA GLU A 43 2.33 -29.98 23.16
C GLU A 43 3.58 -29.43 22.49
N LEU A 44 3.62 -28.12 22.26
CA LEU A 44 4.79 -27.36 21.84
C LEU A 44 5.37 -26.64 23.07
N THR A 45 6.62 -26.96 23.43
CA THR A 45 7.27 -26.41 24.65
C THR A 45 8.32 -25.35 24.37
N ASP A 46 8.80 -25.27 23.13
CA ASP A 46 9.81 -24.34 22.67
C ASP A 46 9.55 -23.97 21.22
N GLY A 47 9.89 -22.74 20.85
CA GLY A 47 9.64 -22.19 19.53
C GLY A 47 10.08 -20.74 19.40
N THR A 48 10.32 -20.32 18.17
CA THR A 48 10.67 -18.95 17.82
C THR A 48 9.85 -18.45 16.63
N LEU A 49 9.54 -17.16 16.64
CA LEU A 49 9.02 -16.43 15.50
C LEU A 49 10.03 -15.34 15.13
N ASP A 50 10.69 -15.50 13.99
CA ASP A 50 11.48 -14.43 13.38
C ASP A 50 10.58 -13.67 12.40
N TRP A 51 10.26 -12.42 12.72
CA TRP A 51 9.42 -11.57 11.88
C TRP A 51 9.75 -10.09 12.04
N GLY A 52 9.83 -9.37 10.92
CA GLY A 52 10.19 -7.95 10.91
C GLY A 52 9.03 -6.96 10.95
N PHE A 53 7.78 -7.42 10.80
CA PHE A 53 6.67 -6.63 10.30
C PHE A 53 6.93 -6.05 8.89
N LYS A 54 7.71 -4.97 8.73
CA LYS A 54 8.06 -4.43 7.40
C LYS A 54 9.37 -3.65 7.41
N GLU A 55 10.30 -3.97 6.50
CA GLU A 55 11.65 -3.42 6.47
C GLU A 55 11.66 -1.90 6.22
N SER A 56 10.84 -1.42 5.27
CA SER A 56 10.68 0.01 5.01
C SER A 56 10.12 0.77 6.22
N PHE A 57 9.25 0.13 7.01
CA PHE A 57 8.70 0.72 8.24
C PHE A 57 9.77 0.77 9.34
N ARG A 58 10.49 -0.33 9.60
CA ARG A 58 11.60 -0.33 10.57
C ARG A 58 12.66 0.71 10.20
N ARG A 59 13.01 0.83 8.92
CA ARG A 59 13.97 1.82 8.41
C ARG A 59 13.49 3.26 8.66
N TYR A 60 12.21 3.53 8.42
CA TYR A 60 11.58 4.82 8.73
C TYR A 60 11.61 5.13 10.23
N ILE A 61 11.24 4.19 11.11
CA ILE A 61 11.32 4.41 12.56
C ILE A 61 12.77 4.67 12.99
N GLY A 62 13.75 3.94 12.45
CA GLY A 62 15.17 4.16 12.72
C GLY A 62 15.71 5.54 12.32
N GLY A 63 15.03 6.27 11.43
CA GLY A 63 15.33 7.67 11.09
C GLY A 63 14.42 8.72 11.74
N ALA A 64 13.27 8.32 12.29
CA ALA A 64 12.24 9.23 12.83
C ALA A 64 12.01 9.10 14.35
N GLY A 65 12.58 8.08 14.99
CA GLY A 65 12.39 7.73 16.40
C GLY A 65 13.18 6.50 16.81
N THR A 66 12.56 5.59 17.56
CA THR A 66 13.21 4.42 18.18
C THR A 66 12.37 3.15 18.07
N ILE A 67 13.06 2.02 18.00
CA ILE A 67 12.47 0.68 18.17
C ILE A 67 13.01 0.12 19.49
N THR A 68 12.13 -0.40 20.34
CA THR A 68 12.50 -0.99 21.63
C THR A 68 11.88 -2.38 21.76
N VAL A 69 12.72 -3.39 21.97
CA VAL A 69 12.29 -4.77 22.28
C VAL A 69 12.36 -5.04 23.78
N LYS A 70 11.42 -5.81 24.32
CA LYS A 70 11.37 -6.22 25.73
C LYS A 70 10.80 -7.64 25.89
N ASP A 71 10.74 -8.09 27.14
CA ASP A 71 9.96 -9.26 27.59
C ASP A 71 10.31 -10.59 26.91
N GLY A 72 11.55 -10.71 26.40
CA GLY A 72 12.04 -11.89 25.69
C GLY A 72 12.28 -11.69 24.19
N ALA A 73 11.68 -10.65 23.59
CA ALA A 73 11.97 -10.29 22.20
C ALA A 73 13.40 -9.75 22.06
N THR A 74 14.06 -10.11 20.95
CA THR A 74 15.34 -9.52 20.52
C THR A 74 15.21 -8.96 19.11
N GLN A 75 16.14 -8.09 18.70
CA GLN A 75 16.20 -7.57 17.34
C GLN A 75 17.57 -7.90 16.71
N ALA A 76 17.55 -8.39 15.48
CA ALA A 76 18.76 -8.65 14.71
C ALA A 76 19.52 -7.34 14.38
N ALA A 77 20.85 -7.45 14.28
CA ALA A 77 21.73 -6.32 14.00
C ALA A 77 21.37 -5.59 12.69
N GLY A 78 21.70 -4.30 12.60
CA GLY A 78 21.44 -3.50 11.40
C GLY A 78 19.97 -3.19 11.17
N ASN A 79 19.15 -3.12 12.24
CA ASN A 79 17.69 -2.91 12.16
C ASN A 79 16.94 -4.09 11.49
N GLY A 80 17.45 -5.31 11.71
CA GLY A 80 16.89 -6.54 11.18
C GLY A 80 15.55 -6.93 11.84
N VAL A 81 15.12 -8.16 11.56
CA VAL A 81 13.87 -8.74 12.07
C VAL A 81 13.88 -8.89 13.61
N PHE A 82 12.70 -9.06 14.19
CA PHE A 82 12.54 -9.39 15.60
C PHE A 82 12.44 -10.89 15.78
N THR A 83 13.07 -11.42 16.83
CA THR A 83 12.91 -12.80 17.27
C THR A 83 12.09 -12.80 18.55
N PHE A 84 10.88 -13.36 18.49
CA PHE A 84 10.05 -13.69 19.65
C PHE A 84 10.35 -15.13 20.08
N GLY A 85 10.55 -15.38 21.37
CA GLY A 85 11.11 -16.62 21.89
C GLY A 85 10.16 -17.42 22.78
N ASN A 86 10.65 -18.54 23.32
CA ASN A 86 9.95 -19.39 24.29
C ASN A 86 8.54 -19.82 23.85
N GLY A 87 8.33 -19.99 22.54
CA GLY A 87 7.03 -20.27 21.92
C GLY A 87 6.38 -21.54 22.47
N LYS A 88 5.16 -21.43 22.97
CA LYS A 88 4.40 -22.53 23.58
C LYS A 88 3.00 -22.67 23.02
N GLY A 89 2.48 -23.88 23.01
CA GLY A 89 1.11 -24.15 22.62
C GLY A 89 0.92 -25.58 22.12
N THR A 90 0.28 -25.74 20.96
CA THR A 90 -0.11 -27.05 20.44
C THR A 90 0.14 -27.21 18.95
N TYR A 91 0.34 -28.47 18.54
CA TYR A 91 0.38 -28.91 17.15
C TYR A 91 -0.66 -30.01 16.95
N ASP A 92 -1.64 -29.80 16.08
CA ASP A 92 -2.62 -30.84 15.72
C ASP A 92 -2.07 -31.69 14.56
N THR A 93 -1.79 -32.97 14.82
CA THR A 93 -1.27 -33.88 13.80
C THR A 93 -2.29 -34.23 12.70
N THR A 94 -3.56 -33.86 12.87
CA THR A 94 -4.65 -34.11 11.91
C THR A 94 -4.71 -33.03 10.83
N THR A 95 -4.64 -31.76 11.24
CA THR A 95 -4.66 -30.59 10.35
C THR A 95 -3.26 -30.08 9.98
N HIS A 96 -2.23 -30.63 10.62
CA HIS A 96 -0.85 -30.15 10.62
C HIS A 96 -0.70 -28.68 11.05
N GLY A 97 -1.68 -28.16 11.79
CA GLY A 97 -1.73 -26.79 12.27
C GLY A 97 -1.03 -26.59 13.61
N THR A 98 -0.45 -25.40 13.80
CA THR A 98 0.11 -24.92 15.06
C THR A 98 -0.78 -23.86 15.69
N ALA A 99 -0.88 -23.82 17.01
CA ALA A 99 -1.30 -22.65 17.76
C ALA A 99 -0.22 -22.36 18.80
N THR A 100 0.51 -21.27 18.66
CA THR A 100 1.71 -20.96 19.45
C THR A 100 1.69 -19.51 19.92
N ALA A 101 1.87 -19.26 21.21
CA ALA A 101 2.09 -17.94 21.81
C ALA A 101 3.57 -17.77 22.17
N PHE A 102 4.13 -16.57 21.98
CA PHE A 102 5.55 -16.28 22.17
C PHE A 102 5.78 -15.21 23.24
N ASP A 103 6.91 -15.34 23.95
CA ASP A 103 7.42 -14.28 24.82
C ASP A 103 7.98 -13.14 23.96
N GLY A 104 7.65 -11.90 24.34
CA GLY A 104 8.27 -10.69 23.80
C GLY A 104 7.31 -9.56 23.49
N SER A 105 7.85 -8.34 23.47
CA SER A 105 7.14 -7.16 22.98
C SER A 105 8.06 -6.26 22.15
N VAL A 106 7.47 -5.57 21.17
CA VAL A 106 8.15 -4.61 20.29
C VAL A 106 7.38 -3.31 20.28
N ASN A 107 8.03 -2.23 20.72
CA ASN A 107 7.52 -0.88 20.66
C ASN A 107 8.18 -0.10 19.52
N PHE A 108 7.35 0.53 18.68
CA PHE A 108 7.75 1.48 17.64
C PHE A 108 7.32 2.87 18.10
N ASN A 109 8.29 3.75 18.40
CA ASN A 109 8.01 5.12 18.80
C ASN A 109 8.63 6.10 17.80
N ALA A 110 7.85 7.06 17.29
CA ALA A 110 8.34 8.12 16.42
C ALA A 110 7.49 9.40 16.58
N HIS A 111 7.97 10.51 16.01
CA HIS A 111 7.26 11.79 16.01
C HIS A 111 6.86 12.30 17.41
N GLY A 112 7.72 12.06 18.40
CA GLY A 112 7.49 12.51 19.78
C GLY A 112 6.35 11.77 20.50
N GLY A 113 6.03 10.54 20.07
CA GLY A 113 4.96 9.72 20.63
C GLY A 113 3.62 9.83 19.89
N VAL A 114 3.54 10.60 18.79
CA VAL A 114 2.37 10.58 17.89
C VAL A 114 2.23 9.20 17.21
N LEU A 115 3.35 8.60 16.84
CA LEU A 115 3.42 7.18 16.51
C LEU A 115 4.01 6.48 17.73
N ASP A 116 3.19 5.72 18.45
CA ASP A 116 3.62 4.89 19.58
C ASP A 116 2.83 3.58 19.56
N ILE A 117 3.38 2.55 18.93
CA ILE A 117 2.67 1.27 18.71
C ILE A 117 3.47 0.17 19.38
N THR A 118 2.86 -0.54 20.32
CA THR A 118 3.47 -1.72 20.95
C THR A 118 2.72 -2.97 20.53
N LEU A 119 3.41 -3.93 19.93
CA LEU A 119 2.94 -5.29 19.71
C LEU A 119 3.45 -6.17 20.85
N PHE A 120 2.57 -6.94 21.49
CA PHE A 120 2.89 -7.90 22.55
C PHE A 120 1.88 -9.06 22.54
N ASP A 121 2.10 -10.09 23.36
CA ASP A 121 1.31 -11.35 23.33
C ASP A 121 1.15 -11.89 21.90
N VAL A 122 2.28 -11.96 21.18
CA VAL A 122 2.32 -12.36 19.78
C VAL A 122 2.03 -13.85 19.67
N LYS A 123 1.07 -14.21 18.82
CA LYS A 123 0.65 -15.59 18.58
C LYS A 123 0.66 -15.90 17.08
N VAL A 124 0.95 -17.15 16.76
CA VAL A 124 0.83 -17.70 15.41
C VAL A 124 -0.18 -18.84 15.44
N SER A 125 -1.17 -18.76 14.55
CA SER A 125 -2.07 -19.87 14.25
C SER A 125 -1.87 -20.31 12.80
N THR A 126 -1.83 -21.61 12.53
CA THR A 126 -1.78 -22.17 11.18
C THR A 126 -2.76 -23.33 11.05
N THR A 127 -3.31 -23.54 9.85
CA THR A 127 -4.21 -24.66 9.52
C THR A 127 -4.14 -24.93 8.03
N GLY A 128 -3.77 -26.14 7.63
CA GLY A 128 -3.60 -26.50 6.23
C GLY A 128 -2.53 -25.64 5.53
N THR A 129 -2.94 -24.82 4.57
CA THR A 129 -2.04 -23.96 3.78
C THR A 129 -2.10 -22.47 4.17
N GLY A 130 -2.77 -22.11 5.26
CA GLY A 130 -2.92 -20.72 5.71
C GLY A 130 -2.67 -20.57 7.21
N GLY A 131 -2.55 -19.31 7.65
CA GLY A 131 -2.41 -18.97 9.05
C GLY A 131 -2.55 -17.47 9.29
N ALA A 132 -2.39 -17.05 10.54
CA ALA A 132 -2.37 -15.65 10.93
C ALA A 132 -1.41 -15.40 12.09
N ILE A 133 -0.82 -14.21 12.11
CA ILE A 133 -0.15 -13.63 13.27
C ILE A 133 -1.17 -12.72 13.97
N THR A 134 -1.52 -13.05 15.22
CA THR A 134 -2.27 -12.14 16.10
C THR A 134 -1.33 -11.53 17.16
N ALA A 135 -1.68 -10.36 17.66
CA ALA A 135 -0.99 -9.71 18.77
C ALA A 135 -1.93 -8.79 19.52
N ASP A 136 -1.66 -8.59 20.80
CA ASP A 136 -2.20 -7.45 21.53
C ASP A 136 -1.46 -6.18 21.07
N VAL A 137 -2.23 -5.12 20.86
CA VAL A 137 -1.74 -3.87 20.28
C VAL A 137 -2.08 -2.71 21.20
N LYS A 138 -1.05 -2.05 21.74
CA LYS A 138 -1.19 -0.84 22.53
C LYS A 138 -0.77 0.39 21.74
N THR A 139 -1.62 1.41 21.76
CA THR A 139 -1.45 2.73 21.14
C THR A 139 -1.78 3.84 22.16
N PRO A 140 -1.59 5.14 21.85
CA PRO A 140 -2.06 6.23 22.71
C PRO A 140 -3.59 6.27 22.87
N GLU A 141 -4.34 5.67 21.94
CA GLU A 141 -5.81 5.60 21.98
C GLU A 141 -6.32 4.47 22.91
N GLY A 142 -5.47 3.48 23.21
CA GLY A 142 -5.78 2.35 24.06
C GLY A 142 -5.11 1.04 23.62
N THR A 143 -5.48 -0.04 24.30
CA THR A 143 -5.09 -1.42 23.94
C THR A 143 -6.25 -2.10 23.19
N LYS A 144 -5.92 -2.87 22.16
CA LYS A 144 -6.81 -3.83 21.49
C LYS A 144 -6.18 -5.22 21.62
N ASP A 145 -6.94 -6.19 22.11
CA ASP A 145 -6.45 -7.54 22.36
C ASP A 145 -6.67 -8.44 21.12
N ASP A 146 -5.80 -9.43 20.92
CA ASP A 146 -5.89 -10.45 19.84
C ASP A 146 -6.16 -9.87 18.42
N VAL A 147 -5.54 -8.74 18.07
CA VAL A 147 -5.66 -8.17 16.72
C VAL A 147 -5.00 -9.12 15.72
N ALA A 148 -5.74 -9.60 14.72
CA ALA A 148 -5.16 -10.27 13.56
C ALA A 148 -4.34 -9.26 12.74
N VAL A 149 -3.03 -9.21 12.96
CA VAL A 149 -2.15 -8.20 12.34
C VAL A 149 -1.83 -8.59 10.90
N ALA A 150 -1.54 -9.87 10.66
CA ALA A 150 -1.09 -10.35 9.35
C ALA A 150 -1.59 -11.77 9.03
N ASP A 151 -1.84 -12.03 7.76
CA ASP A 151 -2.12 -13.37 7.22
C ASP A 151 -0.82 -14.05 6.75
N LEU A 152 -0.77 -15.37 6.87
CA LEU A 152 0.34 -16.23 6.48
C LEU A 152 -0.08 -17.15 5.33
N ASP A 153 0.70 -17.18 4.24
CA ASP A 153 0.53 -18.15 3.15
C ASP A 153 1.53 -19.31 3.28
N LEU A 154 1.03 -20.51 3.56
CA LEU A 154 1.83 -21.73 3.64
C LEU A 154 1.64 -22.65 2.42
N SER A 155 0.97 -22.19 1.35
CA SER A 155 0.70 -22.96 0.14
C SER A 155 1.96 -23.54 -0.51
N THR A 156 3.03 -22.74 -0.53
CA THR A 156 4.35 -23.09 -1.08
C THR A 156 5.38 -23.50 -0.01
N VAL A 157 5.15 -23.15 1.26
CA VAL A 157 6.06 -23.44 2.38
C VAL A 157 5.92 -24.90 2.82
N ARG A 158 7.03 -25.57 3.14
CA ARG A 158 7.02 -26.92 3.72
C ARG A 158 7.88 -26.94 4.99
N PRO A 159 7.48 -27.70 6.02
CA PRO A 159 8.29 -27.83 7.24
C PRO A 159 9.62 -28.51 6.93
N GLY A 160 10.71 -27.82 7.22
CA GLY A 160 12.05 -28.38 7.30
C GLY A 160 12.36 -28.89 8.71
N GLN A 161 13.48 -29.60 8.85
CA GLN A 161 14.01 -30.05 10.13
C GLN A 161 15.12 -29.09 10.59
N GLY A 162 14.95 -28.52 11.79
CA GLY A 162 15.92 -27.66 12.45
C GLY A 162 16.65 -28.36 13.60
N ASP A 163 17.52 -27.60 14.27
CA ASP A 163 18.33 -28.08 15.38
C ASP A 163 17.47 -28.68 16.51
N GLY A 164 18.00 -29.73 17.14
CA GLY A 164 17.35 -30.40 18.26
C GLY A 164 15.97 -31.00 17.93
N GLY A 165 15.65 -31.22 16.64
CA GLY A 165 14.39 -31.80 16.18
C GLY A 165 13.24 -30.79 16.01
N ALA A 166 13.53 -29.48 15.95
CA ALA A 166 12.51 -28.48 15.67
C ALA A 166 11.93 -28.62 14.25
N MET A 167 10.65 -28.29 14.10
CA MET A 167 9.97 -28.13 12.81
C MET A 167 10.05 -26.66 12.39
N VAL A 168 10.62 -26.39 11.22
CA VAL A 168 10.91 -25.02 10.77
C VAL A 168 10.17 -24.71 9.48
N PHE A 169 9.27 -23.73 9.53
CA PHE A 169 8.59 -23.14 8.39
C PHE A 169 9.29 -21.82 8.06
N LYS A 170 10.15 -21.85 7.05
CA LYS A 170 11.03 -20.74 6.71
C LYS A 170 10.45 -19.86 5.61
N ASP A 171 10.74 -18.56 5.68
CA ASP A 171 10.49 -17.57 4.63
C ASP A 171 9.01 -17.53 4.18
N ILE A 172 8.09 -17.69 5.14
CA ILE A 172 6.62 -17.68 4.94
C ILE A 172 6.20 -16.31 4.40
N PRO A 173 5.55 -16.21 3.21
CA PRO A 173 4.97 -14.96 2.74
C PRO A 173 3.90 -14.44 3.71
N VAL A 174 3.98 -13.14 4.00
CA VAL A 174 3.09 -12.46 4.97
C VAL A 174 2.43 -11.26 4.30
N SER A 175 1.12 -11.08 4.51
CA SER A 175 0.38 -9.91 4.05
C SER A 175 -0.38 -9.24 5.21
N LEU A 176 -0.51 -7.92 5.14
CA LEU A 176 -1.18 -7.13 6.17
C LEU A 176 -2.71 -7.30 6.08
N THR A 177 -3.36 -7.67 7.18
CA THR A 177 -4.83 -7.72 7.20
C THR A 177 -5.41 -6.29 7.21
N LYS A 178 -6.73 -6.16 7.02
CA LYS A 178 -7.43 -4.91 7.31
C LYS A 178 -7.25 -4.42 8.76
N ALA A 179 -7.33 -5.32 9.75
CA ALA A 179 -7.19 -4.95 11.16
C ALA A 179 -5.76 -4.51 11.50
N GLY A 180 -4.76 -5.15 10.88
CA GLY A 180 -3.37 -4.68 10.91
C GLY A 180 -3.20 -3.30 10.25
N SER A 181 -3.82 -3.07 9.09
CA SER A 181 -3.84 -1.75 8.43
C SER A 181 -4.39 -0.66 9.35
N GLU A 182 -5.51 -0.92 10.05
CA GLU A 182 -6.10 0.03 11.00
C GLU A 182 -5.18 0.36 12.19
N VAL A 183 -4.36 -0.59 12.67
CA VAL A 183 -3.34 -0.34 13.70
C VAL A 183 -2.29 0.68 13.26
N PHE A 184 -1.95 0.71 11.97
CA PHE A 184 -1.02 1.67 11.37
C PHE A 184 -1.76 2.84 10.69
N ASN A 185 -2.95 3.22 11.19
CA ASN A 185 -3.77 4.34 10.72
C ASN A 185 -4.11 4.29 9.21
N GLY A 186 -4.21 3.10 8.62
CA GLY A 186 -4.50 2.92 7.19
C GLY A 186 -3.34 3.30 6.26
N MET A 187 -2.13 3.53 6.79
CA MET A 187 -0.96 3.96 5.99
C MET A 187 -0.49 2.90 4.97
N TYR A 188 -0.85 1.63 5.20
CA TYR A 188 -0.61 0.51 4.30
C TYR A 188 -1.95 -0.17 4.00
N ALA A 189 -2.20 -0.52 2.74
CA ALA A 189 -3.43 -1.21 2.35
C ALA A 189 -3.53 -2.62 2.94
N GLU A 190 -4.77 -3.13 3.05
CA GLU A 190 -5.03 -4.56 3.20
C GLU A 190 -4.39 -5.34 2.03
N GLY A 191 -3.80 -6.50 2.34
CA GLY A 191 -3.01 -7.29 1.38
C GLY A 191 -1.61 -6.74 1.10
N ALA A 192 -1.19 -5.62 1.70
CA ALA A 192 0.17 -5.11 1.53
C ALA A 192 1.21 -6.13 2.02
N GLU A 193 2.18 -6.44 1.17
CA GLU A 193 3.26 -7.40 1.47
C GLU A 193 4.07 -6.92 2.68
N LEU A 194 4.32 -7.83 3.61
CA LEU A 194 5.09 -7.64 4.84
C LEU A 194 6.40 -8.45 4.76
N ASP A 195 7.30 -8.24 5.71
CA ASP A 195 8.51 -9.06 5.80
C ASP A 195 8.12 -10.52 6.02
N PRO A 196 8.77 -11.48 5.33
CA PRO A 196 8.47 -12.89 5.50
C PRO A 196 8.76 -13.34 6.94
N ALA A 197 7.96 -14.28 7.44
CA ALA A 197 8.11 -14.85 8.77
C ALA A 197 8.86 -16.19 8.71
N THR A 198 9.66 -16.49 9.73
CA THR A 198 10.16 -17.86 9.97
C THR A 198 9.65 -18.34 11.32
N LEU A 199 8.89 -19.44 11.30
CA LEU A 199 8.35 -20.10 12.48
C LEU A 199 9.16 -21.37 12.75
N SER A 200 9.72 -21.48 13.96
CA SER A 200 10.31 -22.71 14.48
C SER A 200 9.49 -23.19 15.67
N VAL A 201 9.11 -24.46 15.70
CA VAL A 201 8.37 -25.06 16.83
C VAL A 201 8.89 -26.45 17.16
N LYS A 202 8.91 -26.78 18.45
CA LYS A 202 9.38 -28.07 18.94
C LYS A 202 8.31 -28.75 19.80
N ALA A 203 7.83 -29.89 19.30
CA ALA A 203 6.91 -30.75 20.02
C ALA A 203 7.63 -31.54 21.14
N VAL A 204 6.90 -31.83 22.21
CA VAL A 204 7.33 -32.79 23.24
C VAL A 204 7.40 -34.17 22.60
N THR A 205 8.61 -34.71 22.47
CA THR A 205 8.77 -36.14 22.17
C THR A 205 8.39 -36.92 23.44
N PRO A 206 7.32 -37.73 23.45
CA PRO A 206 7.06 -38.60 24.59
C PRO A 206 8.23 -39.57 24.75
N ALA A 207 8.62 -39.86 26.00
CA ALA A 207 9.62 -40.87 26.26
C ALA A 207 9.18 -42.21 25.63
N PRO A 208 10.09 -43.00 25.02
CA PRO A 208 9.73 -44.26 24.40
C PRO A 208 9.09 -45.16 25.46
N THR A 209 7.81 -45.46 25.27
CA THR A 209 7.14 -46.51 26.04
C THR A 209 7.73 -47.83 25.58
N GLU A 210 8.20 -48.67 26.52
CA GLU A 210 8.79 -49.97 26.15
C GLU A 210 7.77 -50.83 25.40
N GLU A 211 8.00 -51.01 24.10
CA GLU A 211 7.12 -51.78 23.23
C GLU A 211 7.32 -53.28 23.49
N PRO A 212 6.25 -54.08 23.62
CA PRO A 212 6.37 -55.51 23.90
C PRO A 212 7.09 -56.25 22.77
N THR A 213 7.98 -57.17 23.14
CA THR A 213 8.85 -57.89 22.21
C THR A 213 8.06 -58.63 21.11
N PRO A 214 8.27 -58.34 19.81
CA PRO A 214 7.50 -58.96 18.73
C PRO A 214 7.85 -60.43 18.60
N THR A 215 6.95 -61.30 19.07
CA THR A 215 7.08 -62.76 18.92
C THR A 215 6.43 -63.20 17.61
N GLY A 216 7.11 -62.93 16.49
CA GLY A 216 6.60 -63.25 15.15
C GLY A 216 7.71 -63.34 14.12
N LYS A 217 7.99 -64.55 13.63
CA LYS A 217 9.01 -64.80 12.59
C LYS A 217 8.46 -64.37 11.22
N PRO A 218 9.16 -63.52 10.44
CA PRO A 218 8.73 -63.19 9.08
C PRO A 218 8.74 -64.45 8.20
N THR A 219 7.72 -64.61 7.37
CA THR A 219 7.65 -65.70 6.39
C THR A 219 7.20 -65.13 5.04
N GLU A 220 7.92 -65.54 4.01
CA GLU A 220 7.69 -65.35 2.57
C GLU A 220 8.04 -63.99 1.93
N GLU A 221 8.42 -64.11 0.66
CA GLU A 221 9.30 -63.26 -0.12
C GLU A 221 8.56 -62.89 -1.42
N PRO A 222 8.48 -61.61 -1.84
CA PRO A 222 7.75 -61.24 -3.04
C PRO A 222 8.56 -61.58 -4.29
N THR A 223 8.21 -62.68 -4.95
CA THR A 223 8.66 -62.99 -6.31
C THR A 223 7.73 -62.33 -7.33
N GLY A 224 8.29 -61.55 -8.26
CA GLY A 224 7.53 -60.86 -9.31
C GLY A 224 8.40 -59.94 -10.16
N GLU A 225 8.99 -60.48 -11.22
CA GLU A 225 9.69 -59.69 -12.23
C GLU A 225 8.69 -58.86 -13.06
N PRO A 226 8.95 -57.56 -13.32
CA PRO A 226 8.19 -56.79 -14.29
C PRO A 226 8.73 -57.07 -15.71
N THR A 227 8.03 -57.93 -16.45
CA THR A 227 8.15 -58.00 -17.91
C THR A 227 6.97 -57.29 -18.54
N GLU A 228 7.22 -56.27 -19.36
CA GLU A 228 6.60 -56.03 -20.68
C GLU A 228 7.38 -54.92 -21.40
N LYS A 229 7.43 -54.99 -22.73
CA LYS A 229 8.36 -54.26 -23.61
C LYS A 229 7.61 -53.19 -24.41
N PRO A 230 8.17 -51.98 -24.65
CA PRO A 230 7.52 -50.99 -25.50
C PRO A 230 7.43 -51.48 -26.96
N THR A 231 6.30 -51.20 -27.60
CA THR A 231 6.09 -51.43 -29.04
C THR A 231 5.95 -50.09 -29.74
N GLU A 232 6.91 -49.80 -30.63
CA GLU A 232 6.77 -48.77 -31.65
C GLU A 232 6.02 -49.34 -32.87
N GLU A 233 5.22 -48.54 -33.56
CA GLU A 233 5.38 -48.27 -35.01
C GLU A 233 4.37 -47.20 -35.52
N PRO A 234 4.61 -46.57 -36.70
CA PRO A 234 4.08 -45.24 -37.02
C PRO A 234 3.18 -45.19 -38.29
N THR A 235 3.06 -43.99 -38.89
CA THR A 235 2.50 -43.68 -40.23
C THR A 235 0.98 -43.41 -40.23
N GLN A 236 0.50 -42.25 -40.71
CA GLN A 236 0.25 -42.00 -42.15
C GLN A 236 0.43 -40.54 -42.64
N LYS A 237 0.45 -40.41 -43.99
CA LYS A 237 0.94 -39.29 -44.82
C LYS A 237 -0.03 -38.08 -44.99
N PRO A 238 0.46 -36.95 -45.57
CA PRO A 238 -0.31 -35.73 -45.83
C PRO A 238 -0.97 -35.67 -47.23
N THR A 239 -1.88 -34.69 -47.42
CA THR A 239 -2.41 -34.13 -48.68
C THR A 239 -3.00 -32.75 -48.32
N GLU A 240 -2.39 -31.60 -48.65
CA GLU A 240 -2.39 -30.87 -49.95
C GLU A 240 -3.77 -30.46 -50.48
N GLU A 241 -4.12 -29.16 -50.40
CA GLU A 241 -4.57 -28.38 -51.56
C GLU A 241 -4.40 -26.85 -51.33
N PRO A 242 -3.93 -26.06 -52.32
CA PRO A 242 -3.84 -24.60 -52.25
C PRO A 242 -4.88 -23.87 -53.14
N THR A 243 -4.79 -22.53 -53.23
CA THR A 243 -5.53 -21.60 -54.15
C THR A 243 -6.88 -21.11 -53.55
N ALA A 244 -7.32 -19.84 -53.63
CA ALA A 244 -6.94 -18.73 -54.54
C ALA A 244 -7.12 -17.29 -53.95
N THR A 245 -6.40 -16.33 -54.56
CA THR A 245 -6.73 -14.89 -54.77
C THR A 245 -7.09 -13.93 -53.61
N PRO A 246 -6.31 -12.82 -53.44
CA PRO A 246 -6.81 -11.55 -52.92
C PRO A 246 -7.26 -10.60 -54.05
N SER A 247 -8.37 -9.87 -53.90
CA SER A 247 -8.81 -8.85 -54.87
C SER A 247 -9.77 -7.81 -54.25
N GLY A 248 -9.47 -6.52 -54.45
CA GLY A 248 -10.30 -5.36 -54.10
C GLY A 248 -10.38 -5.02 -52.60
N GLU A 249 -10.37 -3.76 -52.16
CA GLU A 249 -10.18 -2.48 -52.86
C GLU A 249 -9.81 -1.40 -51.80
N PRO A 250 -8.90 -0.44 -52.04
CA PRO A 250 -8.58 0.59 -51.05
C PRO A 250 -9.65 1.68 -51.01
N THR A 251 -10.42 1.77 -49.92
CA THR A 251 -11.32 2.91 -49.70
C THR A 251 -10.53 4.19 -49.48
N THR A 252 -10.69 5.15 -50.40
CA THR A 252 -10.11 6.49 -50.35
C THR A 252 -10.55 7.27 -49.10
N PRO A 253 -9.63 7.81 -48.27
CA PRO A 253 -10.00 8.85 -47.31
C PRO A 253 -10.22 10.17 -48.05
N THR A 254 -11.37 10.80 -47.80
CA THR A 254 -11.72 12.10 -48.39
C THR A 254 -10.78 13.19 -47.87
N THR A 255 -10.00 13.80 -48.77
CA THR A 255 -9.16 14.97 -48.47
C THR A 255 -10.01 16.19 -48.11
N PRO A 256 -9.94 16.76 -46.90
CA PRO A 256 -10.35 18.14 -46.69
C PRO A 256 -9.36 19.07 -47.38
N ALA A 257 -9.87 20.11 -48.05
CA ALA A 257 -9.03 21.06 -48.78
C ALA A 257 -8.03 21.77 -47.83
N PRO A 258 -6.80 22.07 -48.29
CA PRO A 258 -5.86 22.86 -47.49
C PRO A 258 -6.42 24.27 -47.30
N SER A 259 -6.81 24.60 -46.07
CA SER A 259 -7.13 25.98 -45.69
C SER A 259 -5.82 26.75 -45.63
N THR A 260 -5.50 27.52 -46.67
CA THR A 260 -4.27 28.30 -46.76
C THR A 260 -4.33 29.57 -45.91
N THR A 261 -4.37 29.40 -44.59
CA THR A 261 -3.73 30.37 -43.70
C THR A 261 -2.27 29.94 -43.61
N ALA A 262 -1.37 30.74 -44.17
CA ALA A 262 0.06 30.48 -44.05
C ALA A 262 0.53 30.89 -42.64
N THR A 263 0.30 30.01 -41.65
CA THR A 263 1.03 30.06 -40.39
C THR A 263 2.52 29.99 -40.70
N ALA A 264 3.33 30.79 -40.00
CA ALA A 264 4.78 30.69 -40.10
C ALA A 264 5.23 29.25 -39.78
N PRO A 265 6.33 28.75 -40.38
CA PRO A 265 6.87 27.46 -39.98
C PRO A 265 7.19 27.49 -38.48
N ALA A 266 6.53 26.64 -37.69
CA ALA A 266 6.68 26.61 -36.25
C ALA A 266 8.15 26.39 -35.87
N ALA A 267 8.63 27.11 -34.85
CA ALA A 267 10.02 27.06 -34.46
C ALA A 267 10.44 25.64 -34.04
N GLU A 268 11.48 25.11 -34.69
CA GLU A 268 12.07 23.80 -34.35
C GLU A 268 13.16 23.89 -33.27
N GLN A 269 13.61 25.12 -32.95
CA GLN A 269 14.55 25.45 -31.86
C GLN A 269 14.44 26.95 -31.52
N GLY A 270 14.85 27.35 -30.32
CA GLY A 270 14.82 28.76 -29.92
C GLY A 270 14.67 29.00 -28.42
N ALA A 271 14.20 30.20 -28.07
CA ALA A 271 13.81 30.52 -26.71
C ALA A 271 12.54 29.77 -26.32
N VAL A 272 12.45 29.34 -25.06
CA VAL A 272 11.20 28.90 -24.45
C VAL A 272 10.46 30.16 -23.97
N VAL A 273 9.22 30.33 -24.43
CA VAL A 273 8.38 31.51 -24.18
C VAL A 273 7.19 31.24 -23.24
N ASP A 274 6.76 29.99 -23.15
CA ASP A 274 5.81 29.50 -22.15
C ASP A 274 6.04 27.99 -21.90
N GLY A 275 5.45 27.43 -20.85
CA GLY A 275 5.48 25.99 -20.59
C GLY A 275 4.89 25.59 -19.24
N THR A 276 4.61 24.29 -19.12
CA THR A 276 4.10 23.67 -17.89
C THR A 276 4.97 22.48 -17.47
N LEU A 277 5.31 22.42 -16.19
CA LEU A 277 5.85 21.25 -15.50
C LEU A 277 4.77 20.69 -14.56
N ASP A 278 4.30 19.46 -14.80
CA ASP A 278 3.45 18.69 -13.89
C ASP A 278 4.32 17.69 -13.11
N TRP A 279 4.34 17.80 -11.78
CA TRP A 279 5.11 16.92 -10.90
C TRP A 279 4.52 16.81 -9.49
N GLY A 280 4.47 15.59 -8.94
CA GLY A 280 3.93 15.32 -7.60
C GLY A 280 4.94 15.42 -6.44
N VAL A 281 6.24 15.57 -6.72
CA VAL A 281 7.34 15.32 -5.77
C VAL A 281 7.47 13.83 -5.44
N LYS A 282 6.66 13.31 -4.51
CA LYS A 282 6.58 11.88 -4.18
C LYS A 282 5.24 11.53 -3.52
N GLU A 283 4.49 10.58 -4.05
CA GLU A 283 3.15 10.22 -3.56
C GLU A 283 3.14 9.94 -2.06
N SER A 284 3.96 8.99 -1.61
CA SER A 284 4.06 8.63 -0.18
C SER A 284 4.46 9.80 0.72
N PHE A 285 5.13 10.83 0.19
CA PHE A 285 5.47 12.03 0.95
C PHE A 285 4.26 12.97 1.06
N ARG A 286 3.49 13.17 -0.03
CA ARG A 286 2.23 13.93 0.01
C ARG A 286 1.25 13.30 0.99
N THR A 287 1.01 12.00 0.87
CA THR A 287 0.13 11.22 1.76
C THR A 287 0.57 11.29 3.22
N TYR A 288 1.89 11.30 3.49
CA TYR A 288 2.40 11.51 4.84
C TYR A 288 2.13 12.92 5.36
N VAL A 289 2.36 13.96 4.53
CA VAL A 289 2.16 15.37 4.91
C VAL A 289 0.68 15.68 5.20
N THR A 290 -0.25 15.22 4.36
CA THR A 290 -1.70 15.46 4.55
C THR A 290 -2.39 14.40 5.41
N GLY A 291 -1.72 13.28 5.67
CA GLY A 291 -2.23 12.18 6.48
C GLY A 291 -2.20 12.43 8.00
N PRO A 292 -2.73 11.50 8.81
CA PRO A 292 -2.93 11.70 10.24
C PRO A 292 -1.63 11.86 11.04
N ILE A 293 -0.50 11.35 10.53
CA ILE A 293 0.80 11.36 11.23
C ILE A 293 1.41 12.77 11.24
N ALA A 294 1.54 13.43 10.09
CA ALA A 294 2.04 14.81 10.05
C ALA A 294 0.93 15.84 10.30
N ASN A 295 -0.34 15.48 10.06
CA ASN A 295 -1.53 16.33 10.24
C ASN A 295 -1.32 17.74 9.65
N GLY A 296 -0.85 17.74 8.41
CA GLY A 296 -0.30 18.88 7.72
C GLY A 296 -1.14 19.34 6.54
N LYS A 297 -0.52 20.18 5.71
CA LYS A 297 -1.13 20.70 4.47
C LYS A 297 -0.07 21.06 3.45
N VAL A 298 -0.51 21.26 2.22
CA VAL A 298 0.33 21.78 1.13
C VAL A 298 -0.24 23.12 0.66
N GLU A 299 0.64 24.10 0.48
CA GLU A 299 0.33 25.44 -0.02
C GLU A 299 1.02 25.61 -1.38
N THR A 300 0.29 26.01 -2.43
CA THR A 300 0.88 26.45 -3.70
C THR A 300 0.78 27.97 -3.82
N ALA A 301 1.74 28.59 -4.50
CA ALA A 301 1.76 30.03 -4.76
C ALA A 301 2.55 30.37 -6.03
N GLN A 302 2.59 31.65 -6.40
CA GLN A 302 3.35 32.20 -7.53
C GLN A 302 2.99 31.58 -8.89
N GLY A 303 1.72 31.19 -9.09
CA GLY A 303 1.24 30.53 -10.32
C GLY A 303 1.10 29.01 -10.19
N ALA A 304 1.79 28.36 -9.23
CA ALA A 304 1.64 26.93 -9.03
C ALA A 304 0.23 26.54 -8.57
N THR A 305 -0.30 25.46 -9.15
CA THR A 305 -1.65 24.93 -8.87
C THR A 305 -1.61 23.44 -8.57
N ALA A 306 -2.66 22.91 -7.91
CA ALA A 306 -2.85 21.47 -7.81
C ALA A 306 -3.34 20.92 -9.16
N SER A 307 -2.75 19.81 -9.62
CA SER A 307 -2.98 19.23 -10.94
C SER A 307 -2.96 17.71 -10.85
N GLY A 308 -4.12 17.08 -11.02
CA GLY A 308 -4.30 15.65 -10.75
C GLY A 308 -3.85 15.30 -9.32
N ASP A 309 -3.02 14.27 -9.19
CA ASP A 309 -2.42 13.87 -7.91
C ASP A 309 -1.21 14.71 -7.49
N GLY A 310 -0.80 15.73 -8.25
CA GLY A 310 0.43 16.51 -8.04
C GLY A 310 0.25 18.02 -8.19
N TYR A 311 1.29 18.69 -8.69
CA TYR A 311 1.34 20.15 -8.85
C TYR A 311 1.75 20.54 -10.27
N ARG A 312 1.16 21.61 -10.78
CA ARG A 312 1.53 22.24 -12.05
C ARG A 312 2.25 23.56 -11.78
N PHE A 313 3.38 23.74 -12.45
CA PHE A 313 4.24 24.93 -12.43
C PHE A 313 4.21 25.55 -13.85
N PRO A 314 3.68 26.77 -14.03
CA PRO A 314 3.45 27.40 -15.35
C PRO A 314 4.61 28.32 -15.78
N ASP A 315 4.36 29.12 -16.81
CA ASP A 315 5.15 30.28 -17.25
C ASP A 315 6.64 29.96 -17.45
N ALA A 316 6.92 28.88 -18.18
CA ALA A 316 8.29 28.45 -18.42
C ALA A 316 9.08 29.46 -19.28
N THR A 317 10.33 29.70 -18.93
CA THR A 317 11.28 30.49 -19.73
C THR A 317 12.63 29.79 -19.84
N GLY A 318 13.35 30.00 -20.94
CA GLY A 318 14.63 29.32 -21.16
C GLY A 318 14.99 29.16 -22.63
N ALA A 319 15.63 28.04 -22.98
CA ALA A 319 16.07 27.75 -24.34
C ALA A 319 16.04 26.25 -24.66
N PHE A 320 15.76 25.94 -25.93
CA PHE A 320 15.85 24.62 -26.51
C PHE A 320 16.70 24.65 -27.79
N ASP A 321 17.63 23.71 -27.88
CA ASP A 321 18.58 23.56 -28.99
C ASP A 321 18.46 22.13 -29.52
N ALA A 322 17.85 21.99 -30.70
CA ALA A 322 17.57 20.69 -31.30
C ALA A 322 18.85 20.00 -31.79
N ASP A 323 19.80 20.76 -32.34
CA ASP A 323 21.08 20.25 -32.84
C ASP A 323 21.95 19.65 -31.72
N LYS A 324 21.95 20.29 -30.54
CA LYS A 324 22.66 19.79 -29.34
C LYS A 324 21.84 18.81 -28.50
N GLN A 325 20.55 18.66 -28.80
CA GLN A 325 19.61 17.88 -27.97
C GLN A 325 19.57 18.37 -26.51
N THR A 326 19.57 19.69 -26.30
CA THR A 326 19.54 20.30 -24.96
C THR A 326 18.28 21.12 -24.72
N LEU A 327 17.69 20.97 -23.54
CA LEU A 327 16.61 21.81 -23.03
C LEU A 327 17.03 22.37 -21.67
N ASP A 328 16.89 23.68 -21.50
CA ASP A 328 17.01 24.35 -20.21
C ASP A 328 15.81 25.27 -20.03
N ALA A 329 14.95 24.97 -19.05
CA ALA A 329 13.71 25.71 -18.79
C ALA A 329 13.45 25.86 -17.28
N GLU A 330 13.25 27.10 -16.83
CA GLU A 330 12.83 27.47 -15.47
C GLU A 330 11.33 27.81 -15.46
N PHE A 331 10.59 27.27 -14.49
CA PHE A 331 9.15 27.41 -14.35
C PHE A 331 8.80 28.31 -13.16
N ALA A 332 7.76 29.12 -13.32
CA ALA A 332 7.19 29.88 -12.23
C ALA A 332 6.52 28.97 -11.19
N GLY A 333 6.23 29.54 -10.02
CA GLY A 333 5.50 28.84 -8.96
C GLY A 333 6.35 28.32 -7.82
N SER A 334 5.63 27.94 -6.76
CA SER A 334 6.21 27.38 -5.55
C SER A 334 5.23 26.45 -4.86
N VAL A 335 5.74 25.36 -4.30
CA VAL A 335 4.97 24.44 -3.45
C VAL A 335 5.63 24.33 -2.08
N ARG A 336 4.82 24.41 -1.02
CA ARG A 336 5.28 24.34 0.38
C ARG A 336 4.49 23.30 1.15
N PHE A 337 5.22 22.35 1.72
CA PHE A 337 4.71 21.27 2.57
C PHE A 337 4.90 21.66 4.03
N LEU A 338 3.82 21.58 4.80
CA LEU A 338 3.77 21.92 6.22
C LEU A 338 3.21 20.75 7.00
N GLY A 339 3.86 20.34 8.09
CA GLY A 339 3.42 19.23 8.94
C GLY A 339 4.03 19.28 10.33
N HIS A 340 3.55 18.41 11.21
CA HIS A 340 3.91 18.34 12.63
C HIS A 340 3.72 19.69 13.32
N LYS A 341 2.46 20.10 13.45
CA LYS A 341 2.09 21.38 14.06
C LYS A 341 2.30 21.34 15.59
N GLU A 342 3.34 22.02 16.06
CA GLU A 342 3.66 22.23 17.48
C GLU A 342 3.23 23.66 17.86
N GLY A 343 2.05 23.80 18.47
CA GLY A 343 1.46 25.10 18.79
C GLY A 343 1.08 25.88 17.52
N ASP A 344 1.74 27.02 17.31
CA ASP A 344 1.57 27.87 16.11
C ASP A 344 2.63 27.63 15.03
N ALA A 345 3.61 26.76 15.28
CA ALA A 345 4.68 26.45 14.35
C ALA A 345 4.52 25.06 13.72
N TYR A 346 5.00 24.89 12.49
CA TYR A 346 5.21 23.56 11.88
C TYR A 346 6.68 23.17 12.03
N THR A 347 6.96 21.87 12.14
CA THR A 347 8.34 21.35 12.26
C THR A 347 8.80 20.58 11.04
N LEU A 348 7.86 20.07 10.24
CA LEU A 348 8.07 19.88 8.81
C LEU A 348 7.66 21.18 8.12
N ASP A 349 8.62 21.83 7.47
CA ASP A 349 8.42 23.02 6.65
C ASP A 349 9.40 22.96 5.49
N LEU A 350 8.93 22.48 4.33
CA LEU A 350 9.71 22.28 3.10
C LEU A 350 9.08 23.12 1.99
N SER A 351 9.85 24.02 1.39
CA SER A 351 9.46 24.82 0.23
C SER A 351 10.35 24.50 -0.97
N LEU A 352 9.73 24.32 -2.14
CA LEU A 352 10.38 24.18 -3.45
C LEU A 352 9.97 25.37 -4.32
N THR A 353 10.96 26.07 -4.88
CA THR A 353 10.80 27.29 -5.68
C THR A 353 11.77 27.26 -6.87
N LYS A 354 11.51 28.04 -7.93
CA LYS A 354 12.34 28.10 -9.16
C LYS A 354 12.72 26.72 -9.69
N LEU A 355 11.70 25.92 -10.01
CA LEU A 355 11.93 24.59 -10.54
C LEU A 355 12.50 24.74 -11.95
N ARG A 356 13.62 24.07 -12.23
CA ARG A 356 14.33 24.16 -13.51
C ARG A 356 14.68 22.77 -14.02
N ILE A 357 14.31 22.50 -15.26
CA ILE A 357 14.63 21.27 -15.98
C ILE A 357 15.86 21.55 -16.84
N GLN A 358 16.91 20.75 -16.67
CA GLN A 358 18.11 20.79 -17.50
C GLN A 358 18.29 19.41 -18.14
N VAL A 359 18.36 19.33 -19.45
CA VAL A 359 18.43 18.08 -20.22
C VAL A 359 19.54 18.17 -21.25
N GLU A 360 20.29 17.08 -21.40
CA GLU A 360 21.26 16.84 -22.46
C GLU A 360 21.07 15.40 -22.96
N GLY A 361 20.56 15.27 -24.20
CA GLY A 361 20.23 14.00 -24.82
C GLY A 361 19.21 13.19 -24.02
N THR A 362 19.61 12.00 -23.54
CA THR A 362 18.76 11.08 -22.78
C THR A 362 18.82 11.26 -21.25
N THR A 363 19.54 12.28 -20.78
CA THR A 363 19.80 12.54 -19.36
C THR A 363 19.40 13.95 -18.98
N GLY A 364 18.97 14.15 -17.74
CA GLY A 364 18.72 15.48 -17.22
C GLY A 364 18.70 15.55 -15.71
N THR A 365 18.43 16.75 -15.20
CA THR A 365 18.35 17.06 -13.77
C THR A 365 17.18 18.00 -13.53
N LEU A 366 16.38 17.71 -12.50
CA LEU A 366 15.46 18.68 -11.90
C LEU A 366 16.20 19.43 -10.80
N VAL A 367 16.32 20.74 -10.98
CA VAL A 367 16.95 21.67 -10.04
C VAL A 367 15.87 22.52 -9.37
N ALA A 368 16.04 22.90 -8.10
CA ALA A 368 15.16 23.84 -7.42
C ALA A 368 15.90 24.65 -6.34
N ASP A 369 15.43 25.86 -6.05
CA ASP A 369 15.72 26.55 -4.80
C ASP A 369 14.88 25.90 -3.69
N VAL A 370 15.56 25.27 -2.72
CA VAL A 370 14.94 24.49 -1.64
C VAL A 370 15.14 25.17 -0.30
N SER A 371 14.07 25.32 0.48
CA SER A 371 14.15 25.68 1.90
C SER A 371 13.56 24.54 2.73
N SER A 372 14.31 23.99 3.68
CA SER A 372 13.86 22.87 4.52
C SER A 372 14.18 23.11 5.99
N LYS A 373 13.20 22.90 6.85
CA LYS A 373 13.33 23.00 8.30
C LYS A 373 13.64 21.64 8.92
N ASP A 374 14.75 21.57 9.63
CA ASP A 374 15.12 20.39 10.40
C ASP A 374 14.22 20.22 11.63
N ARG A 375 13.78 18.99 11.90
CA ARG A 375 12.76 18.69 12.93
C ARG A 375 13.33 18.75 14.35
N GLU A 376 14.59 18.40 14.53
CA GLU A 376 15.24 18.29 15.84
C GLU A 376 15.80 19.65 16.29
N THR A 377 16.66 20.25 15.48
CA THR A 377 17.30 21.54 15.73
C THR A 377 16.37 22.73 15.47
N LYS A 378 15.21 22.50 14.83
CA LYS A 378 14.24 23.51 14.36
C LYS A 378 14.84 24.54 13.38
N LYS A 379 16.07 24.32 12.89
CA LYS A 379 16.81 25.23 12.00
C LYS A 379 16.29 25.12 10.56
N VAL A 380 16.02 26.27 9.95
CA VAL A 380 15.78 26.35 8.50
C VAL A 380 17.12 26.39 7.77
N SER A 381 17.28 25.53 6.76
CA SER A 381 18.40 25.52 5.82
C SER A 381 17.89 25.79 4.41
N THR A 382 18.61 26.64 3.67
CA THR A 382 18.26 26.99 2.29
C THR A 382 19.38 26.55 1.35
N TYR A 383 19.01 25.88 0.26
CA TYR A 383 19.88 25.34 -0.76
C TYR A 383 19.47 25.94 -2.11
N PRO A 384 20.16 26.99 -2.59
CA PRO A 384 19.91 27.55 -3.90
C PRO A 384 20.38 26.58 -4.99
N ALA A 385 19.63 26.49 -6.08
CA ALA A 385 19.92 25.62 -7.23
C ALA A 385 20.33 24.18 -6.85
N LEU A 386 19.62 23.56 -5.90
CA LEU A 386 19.86 22.19 -5.49
C LEU A 386 19.44 21.22 -6.62
N ALA A 387 20.34 20.34 -7.06
CA ALA A 387 20.00 19.23 -7.92
C ALA A 387 19.13 18.22 -7.15
N VAL A 388 17.81 18.27 -7.33
CA VAL A 388 16.84 17.46 -6.57
C VAL A 388 16.77 16.04 -7.12
N ALA A 389 16.59 15.89 -8.42
CA ALA A 389 16.41 14.57 -9.05
C ALA A 389 17.21 14.41 -10.35
N ASP A 390 17.82 13.24 -10.53
CA ASP A 390 18.32 12.76 -11.82
C ASP A 390 17.11 12.32 -12.66
N LEU A 391 17.08 12.71 -13.94
CA LEU A 391 16.01 12.44 -14.90
C LEU A 391 16.52 11.52 -16.01
N LYS A 392 15.73 10.50 -16.34
CA LYS A 392 16.05 9.55 -17.42
C LYS A 392 15.04 9.67 -18.55
N LEU A 393 15.45 10.22 -19.69
CA LEU A 393 14.56 10.36 -20.84
C LEU A 393 14.60 9.08 -21.71
N PRO A 394 13.48 8.73 -22.36
CA PRO A 394 13.50 7.69 -23.39
C PRO A 394 14.36 8.12 -24.58
N SER A 395 15.03 7.17 -25.22
CA SER A 395 15.80 7.41 -26.44
C SER A 395 14.87 7.69 -27.62
N GLY A 396 14.92 8.89 -28.19
CA GLY A 396 14.09 9.27 -29.32
C GLY A 396 13.79 10.77 -29.36
N GLU A 397 14.86 11.55 -29.61
CA GLU A 397 14.86 12.95 -30.03
C GLU A 397 14.00 13.93 -29.19
N LEU A 398 14.70 14.72 -28.37
CA LEU A 398 14.21 15.99 -27.86
C LEU A 398 13.86 16.85 -29.09
N ALA A 399 12.56 17.02 -29.37
CA ALA A 399 12.09 17.59 -30.62
C ALA A 399 10.80 18.39 -30.41
N ALA A 400 10.70 19.53 -31.09
CA ALA A 400 9.49 20.33 -31.13
C ALA A 400 8.49 19.74 -32.14
N LYS A 401 7.21 19.72 -31.78
CA LYS A 401 6.10 19.36 -32.69
C LYS A 401 5.05 20.46 -32.59
N GLY A 402 4.83 21.18 -33.70
CA GLY A 402 3.97 22.36 -33.69
C GLY A 402 4.44 23.46 -32.73
N GLY A 403 5.76 23.66 -32.61
CA GLY A 403 6.35 24.64 -31.70
C GLY A 403 6.45 24.20 -30.23
N VAL A 404 5.99 22.99 -29.87
CA VAL A 404 6.03 22.49 -28.48
C VAL A 404 6.97 21.30 -28.33
N VAL A 405 7.92 21.37 -27.40
CA VAL A 405 8.70 20.21 -26.94
C VAL A 405 7.96 19.58 -25.76
N THR A 406 7.67 18.28 -25.83
CA THR A 406 6.90 17.57 -24.78
C THR A 406 7.64 16.33 -24.27
N LEU A 407 7.87 16.26 -22.95
CA LEU A 407 8.42 15.12 -22.24
C LEU A 407 7.32 14.54 -21.34
N LYS A 408 6.95 13.27 -21.51
CA LYS A 408 5.84 12.65 -20.76
C LYS A 408 6.34 11.60 -19.80
N ALA A 409 5.84 11.63 -18.56
CA ALA A 409 6.12 10.64 -17.52
C ALA A 409 7.61 10.26 -17.38
N VAL A 410 8.49 11.27 -17.41
CA VAL A 410 9.94 11.11 -17.28
C VAL A 410 10.27 10.56 -15.89
N PRO A 411 10.88 9.37 -15.78
CA PRO A 411 11.33 8.83 -14.50
C PRO A 411 12.34 9.75 -13.81
N ALA A 412 12.09 10.00 -12.52
CA ALA A 412 12.91 10.84 -11.67
C ALA A 412 13.42 10.04 -10.46
N THR A 413 14.71 10.14 -10.16
CA THR A 413 15.33 9.52 -8.97
C THR A 413 16.10 10.55 -8.15
N LEU A 414 15.92 10.56 -6.84
CA LEU A 414 16.54 11.52 -5.93
C LEU A 414 18.08 11.49 -6.02
N THR A 415 18.72 12.63 -6.22
CA THR A 415 20.20 12.70 -6.26
C THR A 415 20.80 12.53 -4.86
N ALA A 416 22.14 12.51 -4.75
CA ALA A 416 22.81 12.60 -3.45
C ALA A 416 22.53 13.92 -2.72
N ASP A 417 22.46 15.03 -3.46
CA ASP A 417 22.21 16.36 -2.91
C ASP A 417 20.73 16.59 -2.60
N GLY A 418 19.82 16.04 -3.41
CA GLY A 418 18.37 16.08 -3.19
C GLY A 418 17.93 15.48 -1.86
N THR A 419 18.71 14.56 -1.28
CA THR A 419 18.48 14.04 0.09
C THR A 419 18.36 15.15 1.15
N LYS A 420 19.06 16.28 0.96
CA LYS A 420 19.05 17.45 1.85
C LYS A 420 17.67 18.11 1.93
N ALA A 421 16.88 18.07 0.86
CA ALA A 421 15.51 18.60 0.85
C ALA A 421 14.62 17.91 1.89
N PHE A 422 14.82 16.60 2.07
CA PHE A 422 14.02 15.74 2.94
C PHE A 422 14.72 15.42 4.27
N GLY A 423 15.70 16.23 4.69
CA GLY A 423 16.45 16.02 5.94
C GLY A 423 17.19 14.67 6.01
N GLY A 424 17.52 14.07 4.87
CA GLY A 424 18.14 12.74 4.79
C GLY A 424 17.19 11.54 4.94
N MET A 425 15.87 11.76 5.09
CA MET A 425 14.89 10.64 5.22
C MET A 425 14.81 9.74 3.98
N TYR A 426 15.18 10.25 2.81
CA TYR A 426 15.27 9.51 1.56
C TYR A 426 16.72 9.46 1.07
N THR A 427 17.17 8.31 0.60
CA THR A 427 18.53 8.08 0.10
C THR A 427 18.64 8.40 -1.40
N LYS A 428 19.87 8.61 -1.89
CA LYS A 428 20.16 8.65 -3.34
C LYS A 428 19.51 7.45 -4.05
N GLY A 429 18.94 7.69 -5.22
CA GLY A 429 18.28 6.66 -6.04
C GLY A 429 16.85 6.35 -5.61
N THR A 430 16.32 6.98 -4.55
CA THR A 430 14.89 6.87 -4.20
C THR A 430 14.06 7.33 -5.39
N GLN A 431 13.17 6.47 -5.88
CA GLN A 431 12.24 6.83 -6.94
C GLN A 431 11.26 7.90 -6.45
N LEU A 432 11.16 8.96 -7.25
CA LEU A 432 10.24 10.07 -7.08
C LEU A 432 9.09 9.92 -8.09
N ASP A 433 8.07 10.77 -7.97
CA ASP A 433 7.02 10.80 -8.98
C ASP A 433 7.61 11.21 -10.33
N ALA A 434 7.15 10.55 -11.39
CA ALA A 434 7.53 10.93 -12.75
C ALA A 434 7.00 12.33 -13.10
N LEU A 435 7.74 13.07 -13.92
CA LEU A 435 7.37 14.43 -14.33
C LEU A 435 6.90 14.48 -15.79
N THR A 436 6.01 15.43 -16.08
CA THR A 436 5.61 15.77 -17.45
C THR A 436 5.93 17.23 -17.70
N VAL A 437 6.58 17.52 -18.82
CA VAL A 437 7.00 18.87 -19.23
C VAL A 437 6.46 19.13 -20.62
N ALA A 438 5.91 20.31 -20.83
CA ALA A 438 5.66 20.86 -22.15
C ALA A 438 6.19 22.29 -22.18
N VAL A 439 6.97 22.65 -23.20
CA VAL A 439 7.51 24.00 -23.39
C VAL A 439 7.25 24.48 -24.82
N ALA A 440 6.75 25.70 -24.93
CA ALA A 440 6.44 26.37 -26.19
C ALA A 440 7.63 27.23 -26.63
N LEU A 441 7.93 27.17 -27.93
CA LEU A 441 8.97 27.96 -28.61
C LEU A 441 8.38 29.12 -29.43
N ASP A 442 7.05 29.24 -29.42
CA ASP A 442 6.25 30.22 -30.13
C ASP A 442 5.06 30.60 -29.22
N GLU A 443 4.68 31.88 -29.19
CA GLU A 443 3.61 32.38 -28.32
C GLU A 443 2.22 31.87 -28.73
N ASP A 444 2.04 31.47 -30.00
CA ASP A 444 0.80 30.93 -30.54
C ASP A 444 0.68 29.39 -30.34
N ALA A 445 1.65 28.73 -29.71
CA ALA A 445 1.69 27.26 -29.59
C ALA A 445 0.83 26.74 -28.41
N GLU A 446 -0.14 25.86 -28.69
CA GLU A 446 -1.05 25.31 -27.68
C GLU A 446 -0.37 24.29 -26.74
N LEU A 447 -0.29 24.62 -25.45
CA LEU A 447 0.23 23.71 -24.41
C LEU A 447 -0.80 22.67 -23.94
N PRO A 448 -0.38 21.40 -23.72
CA PRO A 448 -1.28 20.32 -23.34
C PRO A 448 -1.91 20.53 -21.95
N GLY A 449 -3.24 20.60 -21.94
CA GLY A 449 -4.03 20.77 -20.71
C GLY A 449 -4.11 22.21 -20.23
N ALA A 450 -3.83 23.21 -21.08
CA ALA A 450 -4.21 24.60 -20.81
C ALA A 450 -5.75 24.72 -20.84
N THR A 451 -6.40 24.66 -19.67
CA THR A 451 -7.77 25.17 -19.53
C THR A 451 -7.75 26.67 -19.82
N GLY A 452 -8.32 27.05 -20.97
CA GLY A 452 -8.01 28.31 -21.68
C GLY A 452 -8.03 29.57 -20.81
N GLY A 453 -7.00 30.41 -21.01
CA GLY A 453 -6.75 31.60 -20.20
C GLY A 453 -5.99 32.72 -20.89
N SER A 454 -5.95 32.78 -22.23
CA SER A 454 -5.50 33.98 -22.96
C SER A 454 -6.68 34.68 -23.62
N GLY A 455 -6.88 35.93 -23.24
CA GLY A 455 -8.03 36.75 -23.60
C GLY A 455 -7.77 38.22 -23.29
N SER A 456 -6.58 38.71 -23.68
CA SER A 456 -6.21 40.11 -23.52
C SER A 456 -7.00 40.99 -24.50
N THR A 457 -8.18 41.46 -24.08
CA THR A 457 -8.84 42.60 -24.72
C THR A 457 -8.63 43.86 -23.89
N GLY A 458 -7.64 44.66 -24.31
CA GLY A 458 -7.50 46.04 -23.84
C GLY A 458 -8.71 46.87 -24.26
N GLY A 459 -9.41 47.45 -23.27
CA GLY A 459 -10.57 48.31 -23.49
C GLY A 459 -10.57 49.46 -22.49
N SER A 460 -10.14 50.64 -22.93
CA SER A 460 -10.18 51.86 -22.11
C SER A 460 -11.63 52.33 -21.93
N GLY A 461 -12.07 52.53 -20.69
CA GLY A 461 -13.44 52.93 -20.37
C GLY A 461 -13.55 53.55 -18.98
N SER A 462 -13.42 54.88 -18.90
CA SER A 462 -13.63 55.65 -17.66
C SER A 462 -15.09 56.06 -17.50
N THR A 463 -15.76 55.64 -16.42
CA THR A 463 -16.88 56.40 -15.80
C THR A 463 -17.05 56.11 -14.31
N THR A 464 -16.88 57.16 -13.52
CA THR A 464 -17.45 57.51 -12.21
C THR A 464 -18.58 56.65 -11.60
N GLY A 465 -18.32 56.16 -10.37
CA GLY A 465 -19.11 56.49 -9.16
C GLY A 465 -20.47 55.82 -8.89
N GLY A 466 -20.60 55.19 -7.71
CA GLY A 466 -21.88 54.71 -7.18
C GLY A 466 -21.76 54.04 -5.80
N THR A 467 -21.90 54.80 -4.72
CA THR A 467 -21.98 54.27 -3.34
C THR A 467 -23.35 53.66 -3.02
N GLY A 468 -23.40 52.50 -2.38
CA GLY A 468 -24.64 51.87 -1.92
C GLY A 468 -24.44 50.87 -0.78
N THR A 469 -24.63 51.33 0.46
CA THR A 469 -24.60 50.49 1.68
C THR A 469 -25.94 49.75 1.86
N THR A 470 -25.93 48.51 2.36
CA THR A 470 -26.67 48.04 3.58
C THR A 470 -27.01 46.54 3.57
N GLY A 471 -26.49 45.80 4.56
CA GLY A 471 -27.24 44.85 5.41
C GLY A 471 -27.67 43.46 4.88
N GLY A 472 -27.29 42.40 5.61
CA GLY A 472 -27.85 41.05 5.47
C GLY A 472 -27.11 40.01 6.32
N THR A 473 -27.72 39.56 7.43
CA THR A 473 -27.08 38.73 8.45
C THR A 473 -27.50 37.25 8.36
N VAL A 474 -26.60 36.34 8.78
CA VAL A 474 -26.78 34.91 9.14
C VAL A 474 -27.49 33.94 8.16
N GLY A 475 -26.83 32.81 7.92
CA GLY A 475 -27.42 31.61 7.32
C GLY A 475 -26.42 30.46 7.23
N GLY A 476 -26.24 29.69 8.31
CA GLY A 476 -25.47 28.44 8.25
C GLY A 476 -26.32 27.31 7.68
N GLY A 477 -25.74 26.47 6.82
CA GLY A 477 -26.43 25.32 6.25
C GLY A 477 -25.49 24.36 5.53
N SER A 478 -25.37 23.13 6.06
CA SER A 478 -24.67 22.04 5.38
C SER A 478 -25.54 21.46 4.26
N VAL A 479 -24.93 21.29 3.08
CA VAL A 479 -25.31 20.32 2.05
C VAL A 479 -24.00 19.74 1.50
N GLY A 480 -23.86 18.44 1.20
CA GLY A 480 -24.89 17.51 0.74
C GLY A 480 -24.89 17.54 -0.79
N GLY A 481 -23.91 16.87 -1.39
CA GLY A 481 -23.55 17.11 -2.79
C GLY A 481 -24.45 16.44 -3.82
N SER A 482 -24.14 16.68 -5.10
CA SER A 482 -24.45 15.76 -6.19
C SER A 482 -23.48 15.93 -7.36
N VAL A 483 -23.40 14.88 -8.17
CA VAL A 483 -22.51 14.69 -9.32
C VAL A 483 -22.94 15.48 -10.56
N GLY A 484 -21.97 15.78 -11.42
CA GLY A 484 -22.21 16.28 -12.79
C GLY A 484 -20.92 16.57 -13.54
N GLY A 485 -20.54 15.70 -14.48
CA GLY A 485 -19.35 15.88 -15.31
C GLY A 485 -18.75 14.57 -15.80
N ALA A 486 -19.29 14.02 -16.90
CA ALA A 486 -18.68 12.88 -17.57
C ALA A 486 -17.42 13.32 -18.32
N GLY A 487 -16.28 12.69 -18.01
CA GLY A 487 -15.00 12.85 -18.71
C GLY A 487 -14.36 11.47 -18.91
N SER A 488 -13.92 11.18 -20.13
CA SER A 488 -13.56 9.84 -20.57
C SER A 488 -12.39 9.23 -19.77
N LEU A 489 -12.59 8.03 -19.23
CA LEU A 489 -11.51 7.22 -18.66
C LEU A 489 -10.61 6.66 -19.77
N ALA A 490 -9.30 6.87 -19.65
CA ALA A 490 -8.33 6.26 -20.54
C ALA A 490 -8.15 4.77 -20.21
N SER A 491 -8.31 3.92 -21.21
CA SER A 491 -8.09 2.47 -21.11
C SER A 491 -6.60 2.13 -21.18
N THR A 492 -6.11 1.40 -20.17
CA THR A 492 -4.86 0.64 -20.27
C THR A 492 -5.17 -0.84 -20.11
N GLY A 493 -5.65 -1.46 -21.18
CA GLY A 493 -5.89 -2.89 -21.23
C GLY A 493 -4.60 -3.70 -21.41
N SER A 494 -4.48 -4.77 -20.63
CA SER A 494 -3.72 -5.95 -21.00
C SER A 494 -4.54 -7.16 -20.56
N ASP A 495 -5.41 -7.61 -21.45
CA ASP A 495 -6.32 -8.74 -21.24
C ASP A 495 -5.58 -10.08 -21.12
N LEU A 496 -6.10 -10.96 -20.25
CA LEU A 496 -5.95 -12.41 -20.37
C LEU A 496 -7.34 -13.02 -20.59
N PRO A 497 -7.48 -14.06 -21.42
CA PRO A 497 -8.79 -14.49 -21.92
C PRO A 497 -9.53 -15.40 -20.93
N THR A 498 -10.56 -14.87 -20.27
CA THR A 498 -11.46 -15.66 -19.42
C THR A 498 -12.65 -16.18 -20.23
N GLY A 499 -12.64 -17.46 -20.60
CA GLY A 499 -13.76 -18.16 -21.25
C GLY A 499 -14.15 -19.41 -20.47
N ALA A 500 -15.42 -19.45 -20.01
CA ALA A 500 -16.01 -20.48 -19.13
C ALA A 500 -15.39 -20.51 -17.70
N LEU A 501 -16.15 -20.66 -16.61
CA LEU A 501 -17.43 -21.39 -16.44
C LEU A 501 -18.52 -20.58 -15.70
N ILE A 502 -19.77 -20.94 -15.99
CA ILE A 502 -21.00 -20.53 -15.27
C ILE A 502 -21.51 -21.73 -14.45
N ALA A 503 -22.27 -21.43 -13.38
CA ALA A 503 -22.98 -22.32 -12.45
C ALA A 503 -22.11 -22.96 -11.35
N ALA A 504 -22.55 -23.08 -10.09
CA ALA A 504 -23.82 -22.70 -9.43
C ALA A 504 -23.49 -21.89 -8.14
N SER A 505 -24.39 -21.33 -7.33
CA SER A 505 -25.79 -21.65 -7.04
C SER A 505 -26.51 -20.42 -6.44
N GLY A 506 -27.84 -20.38 -6.50
CA GLY A 506 -28.65 -19.28 -5.97
C GLY A 506 -29.67 -19.72 -4.90
N VAL A 507 -30.36 -18.71 -4.34
CA VAL A 507 -31.47 -18.78 -3.35
C VAL A 507 -31.02 -19.23 -1.94
N VAL A 508 -31.05 -18.36 -0.92
CA VAL A 508 -32.08 -18.22 0.14
C VAL A 508 -31.50 -17.22 1.18
N VAL A 509 -32.17 -16.27 1.85
CA VAL A 509 -33.51 -15.63 1.77
C VAL A 509 -33.40 -14.21 2.41
N ALA A 510 -34.26 -13.26 2.03
CA ALA A 510 -34.30 -11.92 2.65
C ALA A 510 -35.07 -11.89 3.99
N ALA A 511 -34.39 -11.58 5.10
CA ALA A 511 -35.00 -11.12 6.36
C ALA A 511 -33.95 -10.47 7.30
N GLY A 512 -33.86 -9.13 7.32
CA GLY A 512 -32.83 -8.44 8.13
C GLY A 512 -33.06 -6.96 8.46
N ALA A 513 -34.10 -6.31 7.90
CA ALA A 513 -34.40 -4.90 8.15
C ALA A 513 -35.67 -4.76 9.03
N GLY A 514 -35.58 -5.13 10.31
CA GLY A 514 -36.79 -5.21 11.15
C GLY A 514 -36.65 -5.22 12.68
N VAL A 515 -35.46 -4.99 13.25
CA VAL A 515 -35.24 -5.15 14.72
C VAL A 515 -34.97 -3.82 15.46
N VAL A 516 -34.47 -2.77 14.79
CA VAL A 516 -34.06 -1.51 15.48
C VAL A 516 -35.23 -0.55 15.78
N ILE A 517 -36.40 -0.73 15.17
CA ILE A 517 -37.57 0.18 15.34
C ILE A 517 -38.54 -0.29 16.45
N ALA A 518 -38.43 -1.52 16.93
CA ALA A 518 -39.33 -2.07 17.96
C ALA A 518 -38.95 -1.71 19.42
N ALA A 519 -37.71 -1.28 19.68
CA ALA A 519 -37.21 -1.03 21.04
C ALA A 519 -37.51 0.37 21.61
N ARG A 520 -38.03 1.30 20.80
CA ARG A 520 -38.22 2.72 21.21
C ARG A 520 -39.68 3.14 21.46
N ARG A 521 -40.61 2.18 21.59
CA ARG A 521 -42.07 2.45 21.74
C ARG A 521 -42.78 1.71 22.89
N ARG A 522 -42.05 1.27 23.92
CA ARG A 522 -42.60 0.71 25.18
C ARG A 522 -42.00 1.33 26.46
N ARG A 523 -41.70 2.64 26.42
CA ARG A 523 -41.46 3.49 27.62
C ARG A 523 -42.20 4.83 27.51
N ALA A 524 -43.46 4.73 27.12
CA ALA A 524 -44.54 5.66 27.40
C ALA A 524 -45.78 4.76 27.59
N ASP A 525 -46.65 5.12 28.53
CA ASP A 525 -47.85 4.36 28.97
C ASP A 525 -47.62 3.25 30.02
N ALA A 526 -47.20 3.67 31.23
CA ALA A 526 -47.73 3.16 32.50
C ALA A 526 -47.42 4.15 33.63
N VAL A 527 -48.43 4.46 34.44
CA VAL A 527 -48.33 5.14 35.75
C VAL A 527 -47.93 4.12 36.82
#